data_AF-F8NFN1-F1
#
_entry.id   AF-F8NFN1-F1
#
_cell.length_a   1.000
_cell.length_b   1.000
_cell.length_c   1.000
_cell.angle_alpha   90.00
_cell.angle_beta   90.00
_cell.angle_gamma   90.00
#
_symmetry.space_group_name_H-M   'P 1'
#
loop_
_entity.id
_entity.type
_entity.pdbx_description
1 polymer ?
#
loop_
_entity_poly.entity_id
_entity_poly.type
_entity_poly.pdbx_seq_one_letter_code
_entity_poly.pdbx_strand_id
1 'polypeptide(L)'
;MMEAAMCWAFPALASLAQSAQSLQNQSGSPHRQQKQKAAEIQQFQNSKALHIQYMRLMRRLFKSKFDVGQDEEFAIHNSAVRSNVLVYNRGDENATGPNREDIHFNMRGDVGFEWNKKIFQYLLKYLKQAKNKWHLPEAPDSYLEDLIIDEFNRVKLYWKAASQFR
;
A
#
# COMPACT_ATOMS: atom_id res chain seq x y z
N MET A 1 -70.24 -46.11 22.53
CA MET A 1 -69.42 -47.08 21.77
C MET A 1 -69.45 -46.62 20.31
N MET A 2 -68.56 -45.67 19.98
CA MET A 2 -67.41 -45.82 19.06
C MET A 2 -67.88 -46.07 17.61
N GLU A 3 -68.21 -45.00 16.86
CA GLU A 3 -67.33 -44.11 16.06
C GLU A 3 -66.83 -44.77 14.77
N ALA A 4 -67.25 -44.16 13.67
CA ALA A 4 -67.13 -44.60 12.29
C ALA A 4 -65.80 -44.15 11.67
N ALA A 5 -65.35 -44.91 10.68
CA ALA A 5 -64.18 -44.60 9.87
C ALA A 5 -64.37 -43.33 9.02
N MET A 6 -63.35 -42.46 8.95
CA MET A 6 -63.18 -41.52 7.86
C MET A 6 -61.70 -41.15 7.62
N CYS A 7 -61.32 -41.39 6.36
CA CYS A 7 -60.52 -40.54 5.47
C CYS A 7 -59.11 -40.00 5.84
N TRP A 8 -58.13 -40.53 5.10
CA TRP A 8 -57.04 -39.87 4.35
C TRP A 8 -56.61 -38.43 4.73
N ALA A 9 -55.35 -38.29 5.19
CA ALA A 9 -54.39 -37.27 4.75
C ALA A 9 -53.02 -37.48 5.42
N PHE A 10 -51.96 -37.68 4.63
CA PHE A 10 -50.56 -37.58 5.09
C PHE A 10 -50.13 -36.10 5.10
N PRO A 11 -49.57 -35.57 6.20
CA PRO A 11 -48.85 -34.31 6.16
C PRO A 11 -47.33 -34.52 6.17
N ALA A 12 -46.73 -33.97 5.12
CA ALA A 12 -45.53 -33.12 5.15
C ALA A 12 -44.16 -33.75 5.47
N LEU A 13 -43.44 -34.07 4.38
CA LEU A 13 -42.01 -33.81 4.23
C LEU A 13 -41.73 -32.31 4.45
N ALA A 14 -41.16 -31.94 5.60
CA ALA A 14 -40.57 -30.61 5.78
C ALA A 14 -39.51 -30.66 6.89
N SER A 15 -38.30 -31.13 6.56
CA SER A 15 -37.11 -30.82 7.36
C SER A 15 -35.84 -30.98 6.53
N LEU A 16 -35.69 -30.10 5.55
CA LEU A 16 -34.41 -29.82 4.90
C LEU A 16 -34.33 -28.30 4.72
N ALA A 17 -33.17 -27.73 5.10
CA ALA A 17 -32.75 -26.33 4.95
C ALA A 17 -32.94 -25.39 6.16
N GLN A 18 -32.21 -25.63 7.26
CA GLN A 18 -31.85 -24.54 8.20
C GLN A 18 -30.37 -24.45 8.57
N SER A 19 -29.48 -25.24 7.96
CA SER A 19 -28.03 -25.20 8.29
C SER A 19 -27.12 -24.64 7.19
N ALA A 20 -27.67 -24.01 6.14
CA ALA A 20 -26.88 -23.45 5.03
C ALA A 20 -26.89 -21.91 4.92
N GLN A 21 -27.70 -21.19 5.70
CA GLN A 21 -27.84 -19.72 5.57
C GLN A 21 -26.85 -18.89 6.41
N SER A 22 -25.94 -19.52 7.16
CA SER A 22 -24.96 -18.79 7.98
C SER A 22 -23.62 -18.49 7.28
N LEU A 23 -23.42 -18.91 6.02
CA LEU A 23 -22.14 -18.76 5.33
C LEU A 23 -22.16 -17.81 4.11
N GLN A 24 -23.30 -17.19 3.77
CA GLN A 24 -23.44 -16.38 2.54
C GLN A 24 -23.33 -14.86 2.70
N ASN A 25 -23.12 -14.33 3.90
CA ASN A 25 -23.10 -12.86 4.12
C ASN A 25 -21.71 -12.20 4.10
N GLN A 26 -20.67 -12.85 3.55
CA GLN A 26 -19.33 -12.24 3.46
C GLN A 26 -18.86 -11.89 2.05
N SER A 27 -19.69 -12.01 1.01
CA SER A 27 -19.31 -11.52 -0.33
C SER A 27 -19.83 -10.10 -0.55
N GLY A 28 -19.22 -9.12 0.12
CA GLY A 28 -19.36 -7.73 -0.30
C GLY A 28 -18.87 -7.61 -1.74
N SER A 29 -19.73 -7.13 -2.66
CA SER A 29 -19.37 -6.92 -4.06
C SER A 29 -18.03 -6.16 -4.16
N PRO A 30 -17.06 -6.61 -4.99
CA PRO A 30 -15.77 -5.96 -5.15
C PRO A 30 -15.91 -4.45 -5.39
N HIS A 31 -16.95 -4.06 -6.12
CA HIS A 31 -17.25 -2.67 -6.43
C HIS A 31 -17.59 -1.82 -5.18
N ARG A 32 -18.31 -2.40 -4.21
CA ARG A 32 -18.65 -1.71 -2.94
C ARG A 32 -17.42 -1.54 -2.05
N GLN A 33 -16.56 -2.55 -1.99
CA GLN A 33 -15.29 -2.49 -1.25
C GLN A 33 -14.35 -1.45 -1.84
N GLN A 34 -14.25 -1.40 -3.17
CA GLN A 34 -13.41 -0.42 -3.88
C GLN A 34 -13.88 1.01 -3.65
N LYS A 35 -15.21 1.24 -3.65
CA LYS A 35 -15.80 2.56 -3.35
C LYS A 35 -15.56 2.98 -1.89
N GLN A 36 -15.64 2.05 -0.93
CA GLN A 36 -15.32 2.31 0.47
C GLN A 36 -13.84 2.68 0.66
N LYS A 37 -12.92 1.90 0.07
CA LYS A 37 -11.48 2.19 0.11
C LYS A 37 -11.16 3.56 -0.48
N ALA A 38 -11.79 3.94 -1.59
CA ALA A 38 -11.62 5.26 -2.20
C ALA A 38 -12.13 6.39 -1.29
N ALA A 39 -13.27 6.20 -0.62
CA ALA A 39 -13.81 7.19 0.32
C ALA A 39 -12.93 7.35 1.57
N GLU A 40 -12.34 6.27 2.07
CA GLU A 40 -11.36 6.32 3.17
C GLU A 40 -10.12 7.14 2.75
N ILE A 41 -9.52 6.85 1.60
CA ILE A 41 -8.39 7.64 1.08
C ILE A 41 -8.74 9.13 0.99
N GLN A 42 -9.93 9.45 0.47
CA GLN A 42 -10.42 10.83 0.38
C GLN A 42 -10.56 11.48 1.77
N GLN A 43 -10.97 10.74 2.80
CA GLN A 43 -11.05 11.27 4.16
C GLN A 43 -9.66 11.70 4.69
N PHE A 44 -8.62 10.90 4.46
CA PHE A 44 -7.25 11.24 4.85
C PHE A 44 -6.68 12.41 4.04
N GLN A 45 -7.03 12.50 2.75
CA GLN A 45 -6.65 13.63 1.90
C GLN A 45 -7.38 14.93 2.29
N ASN A 46 -8.66 14.83 2.65
CA ASN A 46 -9.49 15.99 3.02
C ASN A 46 -9.14 16.53 4.41
N SER A 47 -8.64 15.69 5.31
CA SER A 47 -8.12 16.13 6.61
C SER A 47 -6.74 16.75 6.46
N LYS A 48 -6.70 18.06 6.17
CA LYS A 48 -5.44 18.82 6.02
C LYS A 48 -4.46 18.60 7.17
N ALA A 49 -4.94 18.61 8.41
CA ALA A 49 -4.10 18.45 9.60
C ALA A 49 -3.43 17.07 9.62
N LEU A 50 -4.19 16.01 9.34
CA LEU A 50 -3.69 14.64 9.34
C LEU A 50 -2.74 14.39 8.17
N HIS A 51 -3.08 14.89 6.99
CA HIS A 51 -2.20 14.83 5.83
C HIS A 51 -0.85 15.53 6.08
N ILE A 52 -0.86 16.70 6.70
CA ILE A 52 0.37 17.41 7.10
C ILE A 52 1.21 16.57 8.07
N GLN A 53 0.58 15.90 9.05
CA GLN A 53 1.31 15.05 10.00
C GLN A 53 1.96 13.86 9.30
N TYR A 54 1.24 13.19 8.41
CA TYR A 54 1.79 12.08 7.63
C TYR A 54 2.91 12.53 6.68
N MET A 55 2.75 13.66 6.00
CA MET A 55 3.80 14.25 5.15
C MET A 55 5.07 14.57 5.95
N ARG A 56 4.94 15.12 7.16
CA ARG A 56 6.09 15.38 8.05
C ARG A 56 6.80 14.10 8.47
N LEU A 57 6.04 13.06 8.81
CA LEU A 57 6.59 11.77 9.17
C LEU A 57 7.34 11.14 7.98
N MET A 58 6.72 11.15 6.80
CA MET A 58 7.30 10.62 5.57
C MET A 58 8.60 11.35 5.19
N ARG A 59 8.63 12.70 5.24
CA ARG A 59 9.86 13.46 4.96
C ARG A 59 10.99 13.13 5.95
N ARG A 60 10.67 12.98 7.24
CA ARG A 60 11.67 12.54 8.24
C ARG A 60 12.17 11.14 7.97
N LEU A 61 11.29 10.24 7.53
CA LEU A 61 11.68 8.88 7.14
C LEU A 61 12.64 8.91 5.95
N PHE A 62 12.34 9.69 4.90
CA PHE A 62 13.24 9.84 3.74
C PHE A 62 14.61 10.37 4.17
N LYS A 63 14.64 11.48 4.92
CA LYS A 63 15.88 12.05 5.45
C LYS A 63 16.72 11.03 6.23
N SER A 64 16.08 10.26 7.10
CA SER A 64 16.76 9.23 7.89
C SER A 64 17.23 8.03 7.06
N LYS A 65 16.52 7.64 5.99
CA LYS A 65 16.82 6.42 5.22
C LYS A 65 17.77 6.64 4.05
N PHE A 66 17.87 7.86 3.57
CA PHE A 66 18.77 8.27 2.50
C PHE A 66 19.96 9.09 3.03
N ASP A 67 20.06 9.24 4.35
CA ASP A 67 21.11 10.01 5.04
C ASP A 67 21.26 11.43 4.46
N VAL A 68 20.14 12.15 4.37
CA VAL A 68 20.10 13.54 3.88
C VAL A 68 19.51 14.47 4.92
N GLY A 69 20.10 15.65 5.09
CA GLY A 69 19.62 16.69 5.99
C GLY A 69 18.44 17.48 5.40
N GLN A 70 18.49 17.76 4.10
CA GLN A 70 17.46 18.49 3.34
C GLN A 70 17.08 17.78 2.05
N ASP A 71 15.90 18.10 1.52
CA ASP A 71 15.38 17.44 0.32
C ASP A 71 16.22 17.83 -0.92
N GLU A 72 16.82 19.03 -0.90
CA GLU A 72 17.74 19.52 -1.92
C GLU A 72 19.03 18.69 -1.98
N GLU A 73 19.46 18.04 -0.89
CA GLU A 73 20.67 17.20 -0.89
C GLU A 73 20.49 15.93 -1.73
N PHE A 74 19.24 15.56 -2.06
CA PHE A 74 18.98 14.55 -3.09
C PHE A 74 19.53 14.95 -4.48
N ALA A 75 19.80 16.24 -4.71
CA ALA A 75 20.49 16.72 -5.89
C ALA A 75 21.83 16.00 -6.11
N ILE A 76 22.59 15.73 -5.05
CA ILE A 76 23.92 15.09 -5.13
C ILE A 76 23.89 13.60 -4.78
N HIS A 77 22.74 13.07 -4.36
CA HIS A 77 22.59 11.67 -3.95
C HIS A 77 22.88 10.70 -5.12
N ASN A 78 23.58 9.60 -4.78
CA ASN A 78 23.91 8.57 -5.76
C ASN A 78 22.67 7.78 -6.15
N SER A 79 22.44 7.65 -7.46
CA SER A 79 21.45 6.71 -8.00
C SER A 79 21.96 5.28 -7.86
N ALA A 80 21.04 4.31 -7.80
CA ALA A 80 21.38 2.90 -7.85
C ALA A 80 22.22 2.55 -9.09
N VAL A 81 23.15 1.61 -8.91
CA VAL A 81 24.03 1.13 -9.98
C VAL A 81 23.18 0.50 -11.08
N ARG A 82 23.34 0.99 -12.31
CA ARG A 82 22.49 0.62 -13.46
C ARG A 82 22.49 -0.89 -13.75
N SER A 83 23.65 -1.55 -13.65
CA SER A 83 23.75 -3.00 -13.90
C SER A 83 22.87 -3.79 -12.93
N ASN A 84 22.93 -3.46 -11.64
CA ASN A 84 22.15 -4.15 -10.60
C ASN A 84 20.64 -3.96 -10.82
N VAL A 85 20.23 -2.73 -11.13
CA VAL A 85 18.83 -2.42 -11.45
C VAL A 85 18.34 -3.24 -12.65
N LEU A 86 19.13 -3.31 -13.73
CA LEU A 86 18.75 -4.05 -14.94
C LEU A 86 18.68 -5.55 -14.70
N VAL A 87 19.62 -6.12 -13.96
CA VAL A 87 19.63 -7.55 -13.60
C VAL A 87 18.39 -7.88 -12.77
N TYR A 88 18.11 -7.09 -11.73
CA TYR A 88 16.93 -7.27 -10.89
C TYR A 88 15.61 -7.12 -11.66
N ASN A 89 15.49 -6.06 -12.47
CA ASN A 89 14.25 -5.81 -13.21
C ASN A 89 13.95 -6.82 -14.32
N ARG A 90 14.96 -7.56 -14.80
CA ARG A 90 14.74 -8.68 -15.74
C ARG A 90 14.16 -9.93 -15.07
N GLY A 91 14.06 -9.93 -13.74
CA GLY A 91 13.58 -11.09 -13.00
C GLY A 91 14.60 -12.22 -12.91
N ASP A 92 15.89 -11.90 -12.98
CA ASP A 92 16.95 -12.88 -12.76
C ASP A 92 16.87 -13.39 -11.30
N GLU A 93 16.80 -14.72 -11.16
CA GLU A 93 16.63 -15.41 -9.87
C GLU A 93 17.78 -15.16 -8.89
N ASN A 94 18.96 -14.82 -9.41
CA ASN A 94 20.15 -14.54 -8.60
C ASN A 94 20.33 -13.03 -8.34
N ALA A 95 19.45 -12.18 -8.87
CA ALA A 95 19.56 -10.75 -8.70
C ALA A 95 19.38 -10.34 -7.24
N THR A 96 20.39 -9.68 -6.69
CA THR A 96 20.23 -9.03 -5.40
C THR A 96 19.41 -7.76 -5.59
N GLY A 97 18.27 -7.67 -4.88
CA GLY A 97 17.44 -6.48 -4.86
C GLY A 97 18.09 -5.29 -4.13
N PRO A 98 17.36 -4.17 -3.98
CA PRO A 98 17.87 -3.03 -3.25
C PRO A 98 18.24 -3.40 -1.80
N ASN A 99 19.38 -2.88 -1.34
CA ASN A 99 19.82 -3.00 0.06
C ASN A 99 18.87 -2.21 0.97
N ARG A 100 18.50 -2.80 2.12
CA ARG A 100 17.58 -2.21 3.09
C ARG A 100 18.24 -1.21 4.04
N GLU A 101 19.55 -1.35 4.21
CA GLU A 101 20.37 -0.53 5.11
C GLU A 101 21.03 0.65 4.38
N ASP A 102 21.20 0.50 3.06
CA ASP A 102 21.80 1.50 2.17
C ASP A 102 20.93 1.64 0.91
N ILE A 103 19.86 2.43 1.02
CA ILE A 103 18.81 2.50 0.00
C ILE A 103 19.22 3.51 -1.07
N HIS A 104 19.28 3.04 -2.32
CA HIS A 104 19.44 3.90 -3.49
C HIS A 104 18.31 3.72 -4.49
N PHE A 105 17.59 4.79 -4.82
CA PHE A 105 16.61 4.77 -5.89
C PHE A 105 17.28 4.64 -7.26
N ASN A 106 16.61 3.98 -8.20
CA ASN A 106 16.89 4.16 -9.62
C ASN A 106 16.31 5.51 -10.06
N MET A 107 17.11 6.58 -9.97
CA MET A 107 16.68 7.95 -10.30
C MET A 107 16.40 8.15 -11.79
N ARG A 108 16.97 7.31 -12.66
CA ARG A 108 16.75 7.33 -14.10
C ARG A 108 15.44 6.63 -14.50
N GLY A 109 14.98 5.66 -13.73
CA GLY A 109 13.71 4.96 -13.93
C GLY A 109 12.52 5.69 -13.32
N ASP A 110 11.32 5.18 -13.55
CA ASP A 110 10.07 5.67 -12.98
C ASP A 110 9.59 4.81 -11.79
N VAL A 111 8.37 5.06 -11.33
CA VAL A 111 7.70 4.32 -10.25
C VAL A 111 7.37 2.88 -10.62
N GLY A 112 7.35 2.55 -11.92
CA GLY A 112 7.03 1.23 -12.46
C GLY A 112 8.20 0.24 -12.44
N PHE A 113 9.43 0.71 -12.22
CA PHE A 113 10.61 -0.17 -12.13
C PHE A 113 10.52 -1.05 -10.87
N GLU A 114 10.69 -2.36 -11.04
CA GLU A 114 10.63 -3.33 -9.92
C GLU A 114 11.60 -2.99 -8.79
N TRP A 115 12.79 -2.48 -9.13
CA TRP A 115 13.75 -1.94 -8.15
C TRP A 115 13.12 -0.85 -7.25
N ASN A 116 12.48 0.16 -7.86
CA ASN A 116 11.87 1.27 -7.12
C ASN A 116 10.63 0.81 -6.34
N LYS A 117 9.80 -0.08 -6.94
CA LYS A 117 8.68 -0.72 -6.22
C LYS A 117 9.14 -1.44 -4.97
N LYS A 118 10.26 -2.16 -5.04
CA LYS A 118 10.82 -2.86 -3.89
C LYS A 118 11.25 -1.90 -2.78
N ILE A 119 11.81 -0.74 -3.15
CA ILE A 119 12.12 0.32 -2.20
C ILE A 119 10.84 0.90 -1.59
N PHE A 120 9.80 1.14 -2.37
CA PHE A 120 8.51 1.62 -1.85
C PHE A 120 7.92 0.67 -0.81
N GLN A 121 8.02 -0.66 -1.03
CA GLN A 121 7.62 -1.66 -0.04
C GLN A 121 8.41 -1.54 1.28
N TYR A 122 9.71 -1.28 1.22
CA TYR A 122 10.53 -1.06 2.42
C TYR A 122 10.10 0.22 3.14
N LEU A 123 9.92 1.32 2.40
CA LEU A 123 9.50 2.60 2.95
C LEU A 123 8.10 2.53 3.57
N LEU A 124 7.15 1.84 2.94
CA LEU A 124 5.81 1.61 3.49
C LEU A 124 5.89 0.85 4.83
N LYS A 125 6.70 -0.21 4.90
CA LYS A 125 6.92 -0.95 6.15
C LYS A 125 7.48 -0.06 7.24
N TYR A 126 8.49 0.76 6.93
CA TYR A 126 9.08 1.69 7.89
C TYR A 126 8.10 2.79 8.31
N LEU A 127 7.30 3.31 7.39
CA LEU A 127 6.30 4.34 7.67
C LEU A 127 5.23 3.82 8.63
N LYS A 128 4.72 2.60 8.41
CA LYS A 128 3.79 1.92 9.33
C LYS A 128 4.38 1.70 10.72
N GLN A 129 5.66 1.33 10.81
CA GLN A 129 6.35 1.17 12.09
C GLN A 129 6.54 2.52 12.81
N ALA A 130 6.90 3.57 12.06
CA ALA A 130 7.12 4.90 12.62
C ALA A 130 5.82 5.59 13.03
N LYS A 131 4.72 5.36 12.30
CA LYS A 131 3.36 5.82 12.61
C LYS A 131 2.97 5.50 14.06
N ASN A 132 3.25 4.28 14.51
CA ASN A 132 2.93 3.83 15.87
C ASN A 132 3.69 4.62 16.94
N LYS A 133 4.95 5.00 16.68
CA LYS A 133 5.75 5.84 17.57
C LYS A 133 5.26 7.29 17.63
N TRP A 134 4.57 7.73 16.58
CA TRP A 134 4.04 9.09 16.45
C TRP A 134 2.57 9.22 16.83
N HIS A 135 1.95 8.12 17.26
CA HIS A 135 0.53 8.05 17.64
C HIS A 135 -0.42 8.56 16.54
N LEU A 136 -0.07 8.33 15.27
CA LEU A 136 -0.94 8.68 14.14
C LEU A 136 -2.03 7.60 13.92
N PRO A 137 -3.27 8.01 13.57
CA PRO A 137 -4.37 7.08 13.31
C PRO A 137 -4.05 6.17 12.12
N GLU A 138 -4.60 4.96 12.09
CA GLU A 138 -4.37 4.03 10.96
C GLU A 138 -4.79 4.65 9.63
N ALA A 139 -3.95 4.55 8.61
CA ALA A 139 -4.24 5.06 7.27
C ALA A 139 -4.16 3.92 6.24
N PRO A 140 -4.99 3.93 5.18
CA PRO A 140 -4.92 2.92 4.13
C PRO A 140 -3.55 2.84 3.46
N ASP A 141 -3.09 1.64 3.14
CA ASP A 141 -1.79 1.41 2.47
C ASP A 141 -1.63 2.23 1.20
N SER A 142 -2.68 2.28 0.37
CA SER A 142 -2.67 3.04 -0.88
C SER A 142 -2.44 4.53 -0.66
N TYR A 143 -2.99 5.10 0.42
CA TYR A 143 -2.73 6.49 0.76
C TYR A 143 -1.26 6.70 1.16
N LEU A 144 -0.70 5.79 1.95
CA LEU A 144 0.71 5.86 2.35
C LEU A 144 1.67 5.66 1.17
N GLU A 145 1.32 4.77 0.24
CA GLU A 145 2.03 4.57 -1.02
C GLU A 145 2.02 5.83 -1.89
N ASP A 146 0.87 6.50 -2.02
CA ASP A 146 0.75 7.78 -2.73
C ASP A 146 1.71 8.83 -2.16
N LEU A 147 1.79 8.95 -0.82
CA LEU A 147 2.74 9.88 -0.18
C LEU A 147 4.21 9.55 -0.47
N ILE A 148 4.56 8.27 -0.52
CA ILE A 148 5.91 7.81 -0.85
C ILE A 148 6.23 8.13 -2.31
N ILE A 149 5.28 7.91 -3.22
CA ILE A 149 5.42 8.18 -4.65
C ILE A 149 5.57 9.69 -4.90
N ASP A 150 4.74 10.51 -4.23
CA ASP A 150 4.81 11.96 -4.34
C ASP A 150 6.17 12.50 -3.91
N GLU A 151 6.69 12.02 -2.78
CA GLU A 151 8.02 12.44 -2.34
C GLU A 151 9.13 11.90 -3.24
N PHE A 152 9.03 10.66 -3.72
CA PHE A 152 9.97 10.12 -4.72
C PHE A 152 10.03 11.02 -5.96
N ASN A 153 8.87 11.42 -6.49
CA ASN A 153 8.80 12.31 -7.64
C ASN A 153 9.43 13.67 -7.33
N ARG A 154 9.20 14.22 -6.14
CA ARG A 154 9.80 15.47 -5.68
C ARG A 154 11.32 15.38 -5.58
N VAL A 155 11.88 14.36 -4.91
CA VAL A 155 13.34 14.19 -4.79
C VAL A 155 14.01 13.94 -6.15
N LYS A 156 13.32 13.22 -7.03
CA LYS A 156 13.77 13.00 -8.41
C LYS A 156 13.85 14.30 -9.22
N LEU A 157 13.01 15.31 -8.94
CA LEU A 157 13.12 16.62 -9.58
C LEU A 157 14.41 17.34 -9.17
N TYR A 158 14.76 17.35 -7.88
CA TYR A 158 16.04 17.92 -7.41
C TYR A 158 17.24 17.20 -8.04
N TRP A 159 17.20 15.86 -8.06
CA TRP A 159 18.24 15.05 -8.71
C TRP A 159 18.37 15.37 -10.20
N LYS A 160 17.25 15.45 -10.94
CA LYS A 160 17.25 15.78 -12.37
C LYS A 160 17.82 17.16 -12.63
N ALA A 161 17.41 18.17 -11.87
CA ALA A 161 17.90 19.54 -12.01
C ALA A 161 19.43 19.60 -11.86
N ALA A 162 20.00 18.88 -10.90
CA ALA A 162 21.45 18.83 -10.70
C ALA A 162 22.19 17.94 -11.72
N SER A 163 21.51 16.96 -12.33
CA SER A 163 22.10 16.09 -13.35
C SER A 163 22.26 16.77 -14.72
N GLN A 164 21.59 17.90 -14.97
CA GLN A 164 21.77 18.67 -16.21
C GLN A 164 23.12 19.39 -16.29
N PHE A 165 23.81 19.54 -15.15
CA PHE A 165 25.10 20.23 -15.04
C PHE A 165 26.25 19.25 -14.77
N ARG A 166 26.03 17.94 -14.90
CA ARG A 166 27.01 16.87 -14.73
C ARG A 166 27.20 16.11 -16.04
#